data_AF-A0A1J0VL37-F1
#
_entry.id   AF-A0A1J0VL37-F1
#
_cell.length_a   1.000
_cell.length_b   1.000
_cell.length_c   1.000
_cell.angle_alpha   90.00
_cell.angle_beta   90.00
_cell.angle_gamma   90.00
#
_symmetry.space_group_name_H-M   'P 1'
#
loop_
_entity.id
_entity.type
_entity.pdbx_description
1 polymer ?
#
loop_
_entity_poly.entity_id
_entity_poly.type
_entity_poly.pdbx_seq_one_letter_code
_entity_poly.pdbx_strand_id
1 'polypeptide(L)'
;MKRDNEPMLDLAGGDIGMSRHLAKALKILADSDIDKGLQKQFRDIAEGKASMRDLAQSEAFLRLSDAVVPKALADVANTPADEMQRWAAAGEAILERYRNEVPDESAEPMPAGEPSSGEPAPSAHVGQEPKVVPGTRKPNRDRIVTPDEPDDDDLYYQDRRNKGWLQ
;
A
#
# COMPACT_ATOMS: atom_id res chain seq x y z
N MET A 1 11.26 -12.50 16.69
CA MET A 1 11.61 -12.79 15.28
C MET A 1 11.63 -11.46 14.55
N LYS A 2 12.83 -10.98 14.17
CA LYS A 2 12.95 -9.78 13.36
C LYS A 2 12.50 -10.15 11.95
N ARG A 3 11.37 -9.59 11.53
CA ARG A 3 10.83 -9.72 10.17
C ARG A 3 11.58 -8.68 9.36
N ASP A 4 12.74 -9.08 8.84
CA ASP A 4 13.58 -8.16 8.09
C ASP A 4 12.81 -7.67 6.86
N ASN A 5 12.83 -6.35 6.74
CA ASN A 5 12.15 -5.49 5.78
C ASN A 5 12.37 -5.97 4.33
N GLU A 6 11.51 -6.87 3.83
CA GLU A 6 11.38 -7.07 2.40
C GLU A 6 10.79 -5.78 1.81
N PRO A 7 11.42 -5.16 0.80
CA PRO A 7 10.88 -3.99 0.12
C PRO A 7 9.72 -4.43 -0.78
N MET A 8 8.63 -4.88 -0.17
CA MET A 8 7.42 -5.31 -0.82
C MET A 8 6.35 -4.24 -0.66
N LEU A 9 5.62 -3.98 -1.74
CA LEU A 9 4.45 -3.11 -1.70
C LEU A 9 3.37 -3.74 -0.83
N ASP A 10 2.96 -3.03 0.23
CA ASP A 10 1.87 -3.47 1.09
C ASP A 10 0.52 -3.23 0.39
N LEU A 11 0.02 -4.28 -0.26
CA LEU A 11 -1.26 -4.27 -0.96
C LEU A 11 -2.43 -4.72 -0.07
N ALA A 12 -2.12 -5.38 1.04
CA ALA A 12 -3.10 -6.06 1.89
C ALA A 12 -3.09 -5.62 3.36
N GLY A 13 -2.49 -4.46 3.68
CA GLY A 13 -2.49 -3.88 5.02
C GLY A 13 -1.71 -4.70 6.05
N GLY A 14 -0.62 -5.33 5.62
CA GLY A 14 0.34 -6.02 6.49
C GLY A 14 0.30 -7.55 6.45
N ASP A 15 -0.65 -8.18 5.73
CA ASP A 15 -0.56 -9.63 5.44
C ASP A 15 0.40 -9.87 4.27
N ILE A 16 1.59 -10.38 4.61
CA ILE A 16 2.66 -10.66 3.65
C ILE A 16 2.22 -11.67 2.58
N GLY A 17 1.50 -12.73 2.96
CA GLY A 17 1.08 -13.76 2.01
C GLY A 17 0.03 -13.23 1.03
N MET A 18 -0.89 -12.41 1.54
CA MET A 18 -1.88 -11.76 0.71
C MET A 18 -1.24 -10.70 -0.20
N SER A 19 -0.31 -9.88 0.29
CA SER A 19 0.43 -8.91 -0.53
C SER A 19 1.24 -9.59 -1.64
N ARG A 20 1.92 -10.70 -1.35
CA ARG A 20 2.62 -11.51 -2.37
C ARG A 20 1.68 -12.11 -3.40
N HIS A 21 0.57 -12.68 -2.93
CA HIS A 21 -0.44 -13.25 -3.80
C HIS A 21 -1.04 -12.19 -4.74
N LEU A 22 -1.38 -11.01 -4.21
CA LEU A 22 -1.89 -9.89 -4.99
C LEU A 22 -0.86 -9.36 -5.98
N ALA A 23 0.41 -9.19 -5.58
CA ALA A 23 1.47 -8.75 -6.48
C ALA A 23 1.64 -9.71 -7.67
N LYS A 24 1.57 -11.03 -7.42
CA LYS A 24 1.64 -12.04 -8.48
C LYS A 24 0.40 -12.00 -9.38
N ALA A 25 -0.79 -11.84 -8.81
CA ALA A 25 -2.03 -11.71 -9.58
C ALA A 25 -2.01 -10.47 -10.48
N LEU A 26 -1.56 -9.32 -9.96
CA LEU A 26 -1.40 -8.09 -10.73
C LEU A 26 -0.42 -8.27 -11.89
N LYS A 27 0.71 -8.96 -11.67
CA LYS A 27 1.68 -9.26 -12.73
C LYS A 27 1.05 -10.13 -13.83
N ILE A 28 0.31 -11.17 -13.47
CA ILE A 28 -0.39 -12.03 -14.44
C ILE A 28 -1.41 -11.22 -15.25
N LEU A 29 -2.19 -10.37 -14.59
CA LEU A 29 -3.17 -9.52 -15.26
C LEU A 29 -2.51 -8.48 -16.16
N ALA A 30 -1.37 -7.92 -15.76
CA ALA A 30 -0.57 -7.01 -16.55
C ALA A 30 0.10 -7.65 -17.77
N ASP A 31 0.18 -8.99 -17.83
CA ASP A 31 0.70 -9.75 -18.98
C ASP A 31 -0.44 -10.41 -19.80
N SER A 32 -1.68 -10.28 -19.35
CA SER A 32 -2.86 -10.83 -20.04
C SER A 32 -3.34 -9.94 -21.19
N ASP A 33 -4.07 -10.54 -22.15
CA ASP A 33 -4.67 -9.83 -23.29
C ASP A 33 -5.99 -9.15 -22.88
N ILE A 34 -5.85 -8.03 -22.19
CA ILE A 34 -6.94 -7.14 -21.76
C ILE A 34 -6.75 -5.74 -22.36
N ASP A 35 -7.68 -4.83 -22.05
CA ASP A 35 -7.54 -3.43 -22.44
C ASP A 35 -6.17 -2.85 -22.02
N LYS A 36 -5.50 -2.15 -22.95
CA LYS A 36 -4.13 -1.62 -22.75
C LYS A 36 -4.07 -0.59 -21.62
N GLY A 37 -5.13 0.18 -21.41
CA GLY A 37 -5.22 1.14 -20.32
C GLY A 37 -5.24 0.43 -18.97
N LEU A 38 -6.03 -0.62 -18.87
CA LEU A 38 -6.14 -1.44 -17.65
C LEU A 38 -4.85 -2.23 -17.38
N GLN A 39 -4.22 -2.77 -18.43
CA GLN A 39 -2.93 -3.44 -18.34
C GLN A 39 -1.84 -2.53 -17.76
N LYS A 40 -1.79 -1.28 -18.24
CA LYS A 40 -0.86 -0.27 -17.71
C LYS A 40 -1.14 0.03 -16.24
N GLN A 41 -2.40 0.15 -15.84
CA GLN A 41 -2.77 0.41 -14.45
C GLN A 41 -2.30 -0.71 -13.52
N PHE A 42 -2.48 -1.98 -13.89
CA PHE A 42 -1.97 -3.10 -13.09
C PHE A 42 -0.45 -3.07 -12.93
N ARG A 43 0.27 -2.68 -13.99
CA ARG A 43 1.73 -2.52 -13.95
C ARG A 43 2.16 -1.35 -13.06
N ASP A 44 1.50 -0.21 -13.19
CA ASP A 44 1.79 0.97 -12.36
C ASP A 44 1.57 0.66 -10.87
N ILE A 45 0.57 -0.16 -10.52
CA ILE A 45 0.35 -0.62 -9.14
C ILE A 45 1.43 -1.62 -8.72
N ALA A 46 1.76 -2.61 -9.54
CA ALA A 46 2.81 -3.58 -9.22
C ALA A 46 4.18 -2.94 -9.00
N GLU A 47 4.46 -1.82 -9.68
CA GLU A 47 5.68 -1.01 -9.54
C GLU A 47 5.60 0.05 -8.42
N GLY A 48 4.48 0.15 -7.70
CA GLY A 48 4.28 1.12 -6.61
C GLY A 48 4.08 2.58 -7.07
N LYS A 49 3.79 2.80 -8.36
CA LYS A 49 3.52 4.12 -8.95
C LYS A 49 2.05 4.54 -8.82
N ALA A 50 1.16 3.59 -8.56
CA ALA A 50 -0.27 3.78 -8.35
C ALA A 50 -0.77 2.87 -7.20
N SER A 51 -1.99 3.11 -6.72
CA SER A 51 -2.59 2.32 -5.65
C SER A 51 -3.79 1.48 -6.12
N MET A 52 -4.11 0.43 -5.36
CA MET A 52 -5.36 -0.34 -5.56
C MET A 52 -6.61 0.52 -5.44
N ARG A 53 -6.55 1.61 -4.67
CA ARG A 53 -7.65 2.57 -4.54
C ARG A 53 -7.89 3.33 -5.85
N ASP A 54 -6.83 3.70 -6.55
CA ASP A 54 -6.92 4.39 -7.83
C ASP A 54 -7.51 3.47 -8.92
N LEU A 55 -7.13 2.19 -8.90
CA LEU A 55 -7.71 1.17 -9.78
C LEU A 55 -9.23 1.05 -9.59
N ALA A 56 -9.67 0.96 -8.34
CA ALA A 56 -11.09 0.81 -8.00
C ALA A 56 -11.94 1.99 -8.47
N GLN A 57 -11.32 3.17 -8.66
CA GLN A 57 -11.96 4.37 -9.18
C GLN A 57 -11.83 4.52 -10.71
N SER A 58 -11.11 3.62 -11.38
CA SER A 58 -10.88 3.74 -12.81
C SER A 58 -12.09 3.32 -13.63
N GLU A 59 -12.42 4.09 -14.67
CA GLU A 59 -13.58 3.76 -15.53
C GLU A 59 -13.44 2.41 -16.23
N ALA A 60 -12.23 2.04 -16.65
CA ALA A 60 -11.98 0.77 -17.33
C ALA A 60 -12.24 -0.43 -16.39
N PHE A 61 -11.78 -0.34 -15.14
CA PHE A 61 -12.06 -1.34 -14.13
C PHE A 61 -13.55 -1.39 -13.76
N LEU A 62 -14.20 -0.23 -13.58
CA LEU A 62 -15.62 -0.15 -13.23
C LEU A 62 -16.50 -0.79 -14.31
N ARG A 63 -16.25 -0.52 -15.59
CA ARG A 63 -16.97 -1.15 -16.70
C ARG A 63 -16.79 -2.67 -16.72
N LEU A 64 -15.57 -3.14 -16.45
CA LEU A 64 -15.28 -4.57 -16.38
C LEU A 64 -15.97 -5.21 -15.17
N SER A 65 -15.93 -4.56 -14.00
CA SER A 65 -16.56 -5.07 -12.79
C SER A 65 -18.08 -5.13 -12.94
N ASP A 66 -18.70 -4.13 -13.56
CA ASP A 66 -20.15 -4.11 -13.81
C ASP A 66 -20.60 -5.31 -14.66
N ALA A 67 -19.75 -5.77 -15.58
CA ALA A 67 -20.03 -6.95 -16.41
C ALA A 67 -19.88 -8.28 -15.66
N VAL A 68 -18.96 -8.36 -14.69
CA VAL A 68 -18.56 -9.64 -14.05
C VAL A 68 -19.17 -9.83 -12.66
N VAL A 69 -19.26 -8.76 -11.87
CA VAL A 69 -19.71 -8.80 -10.46
C VAL A 69 -21.12 -9.36 -10.30
N PRO A 70 -22.14 -9.00 -11.12
CA PRO A 70 -23.49 -9.53 -10.94
C PRO A 70 -23.53 -11.06 -11.05
N LYS A 71 -22.79 -11.62 -12.00
CA LYS A 71 -22.69 -13.08 -12.17
C LYS A 71 -21.96 -13.71 -10.99
N ALA A 72 -20.82 -13.15 -10.58
CA ALA A 72 -20.06 -13.66 -9.45
C ALA A 72 -20.89 -13.67 -8.14
N LEU A 73 -21.67 -12.62 -7.89
CA LEU A 73 -22.57 -12.56 -6.73
C LEU A 73 -23.67 -13.62 -6.81
N ALA A 74 -24.25 -13.86 -7.99
CA ALA A 74 -25.22 -14.92 -8.19
C ALA A 74 -24.61 -16.31 -7.96
N ASP A 75 -23.40 -16.56 -8.45
CA ASP A 75 -22.69 -17.82 -8.25
C ASP A 75 -22.41 -18.06 -6.75
N VAL A 76 -21.94 -17.04 -6.03
CA VAL A 76 -21.70 -17.11 -4.58
C VAL A 76 -23.00 -17.35 -3.80
N ALA A 77 -24.10 -16.67 -4.15
CA ALA A 77 -25.40 -16.85 -3.49
C ALA A 77 -25.96 -18.27 -3.67
N ASN A 78 -25.61 -18.95 -4.76
CA ASN A 78 -26.04 -20.32 -5.05
C ASN A 78 -25.04 -21.38 -4.54
N THR A 79 -23.91 -20.99 -3.96
CA THR A 79 -22.89 -21.92 -3.48
C THR A 79 -23.32 -22.52 -2.13
N PRO A 80 -23.37 -23.85 -1.97
CA PRO A 80 -23.70 -24.48 -0.69
C PRO A 80 -22.62 -24.23 0.37
N ALA A 81 -23.02 -24.20 1.64
CA ALA A 81 -22.12 -23.86 2.76
C ALA A 81 -20.88 -24.77 2.85
N ASP A 82 -21.05 -26.08 2.58
CA ASP A 82 -19.93 -27.04 2.58
C ASP A 82 -18.90 -26.73 1.49
N GLU A 83 -19.36 -26.25 0.34
CA GLU A 83 -18.48 -25.88 -0.78
C GLU A 83 -17.76 -24.56 -0.50
N MET A 84 -18.47 -23.60 0.10
CA MET A 84 -17.87 -22.35 0.58
C MET A 84 -16.75 -22.60 1.60
N GLN A 85 -16.95 -23.54 2.53
CA GLN A 85 -15.93 -23.92 3.50
C GLN A 85 -14.71 -24.57 2.84
N ARG A 86 -14.92 -25.37 1.78
CA ARG A 86 -13.81 -25.96 1.01
C ARG A 86 -13.00 -24.89 0.28
N TRP A 87 -13.66 -23.90 -0.34
CA TRP A 87 -12.97 -22.78 -0.99
C TRP A 87 -12.21 -21.93 0.02
N ALA A 88 -12.78 -21.66 1.19
CA ALA A 88 -12.08 -20.95 2.26
C ALA A 88 -10.82 -21.71 2.72
N ALA A 89 -10.93 -23.02 2.98
CA ALA A 89 -9.79 -23.85 3.36
C ALA A 89 -8.72 -23.93 2.27
N ALA A 90 -9.12 -24.03 1.01
CA ALA A 90 -8.20 -24.01 -0.13
C ALA A 90 -7.49 -22.64 -0.25
N GLY A 91 -8.23 -21.54 -0.06
CA GLY A 91 -7.69 -20.19 -0.05
C GLY A 91 -6.67 -19.98 1.06
N GLU A 92 -6.97 -20.43 2.28
CA GLU A 92 -6.04 -20.33 3.41
C GLU A 92 -4.75 -21.11 3.16
N ALA A 93 -4.85 -22.33 2.61
CA ALA A 93 -3.68 -23.13 2.25
C ALA A 93 -2.81 -22.45 1.17
N ILE A 94 -3.42 -21.73 0.23
CA ILE A 94 -2.70 -20.94 -0.77
C ILE A 94 -1.98 -19.76 -0.11
N LEU A 95 -2.67 -18.99 0.74
CA LEU A 95 -2.09 -17.84 1.43
C LEU A 95 -0.96 -18.27 2.36
N GLU A 96 -1.11 -19.38 3.08
CA GLU A 96 -0.07 -19.93 3.94
C GLU A 96 1.19 -20.31 3.16
N ARG A 97 1.05 -20.84 1.93
CA ARG A 97 2.20 -21.05 1.03
C ARG A 97 2.88 -19.73 0.70
N TYR A 98 2.13 -18.69 0.33
CA TYR A 98 2.72 -17.38 0.03
C TYR A 98 3.37 -16.71 1.25
N ARG A 99 2.88 -16.94 2.47
CA ARG A 99 3.52 -16.44 3.70
C ARG A 99 4.87 -17.12 3.95
N ASN A 100 5.01 -18.39 3.58
CA ASN A 100 6.19 -19.22 3.85
C ASN A 100 7.16 -19.34 2.66
N GLU A 101 6.73 -19.04 1.44
CA GLU A 101 7.61 -18.97 0.26
C GLU A 101 8.69 -17.92 0.49
N VAL A 102 9.94 -18.27 0.25
CA VAL A 102 11.01 -17.27 0.08
C VAL A 102 10.82 -16.69 -1.32
N PRO A 103 10.75 -15.35 -1.49
CA PRO A 103 10.61 -14.75 -2.81
C PRO A 103 11.70 -15.28 -3.74
N ASP A 104 11.30 -15.71 -4.93
CA ASP A 104 12.24 -16.06 -5.98
C ASP A 104 12.97 -14.76 -6.38
N GLU A 105 14.23 -14.61 -5.94
CA GLU A 105 15.14 -13.53 -6.32
C GLU A 105 15.52 -13.57 -7.82
N SER A 106 14.78 -14.32 -8.65
CA SER A 106 14.92 -14.33 -10.11
C SER A 106 14.35 -13.05 -10.76
N ALA A 107 14.80 -11.91 -10.27
CA ALA A 107 14.96 -10.68 -11.04
C ALA A 107 16.19 -9.95 -10.50
N GLU A 108 17.34 -10.63 -10.45
CA GLU A 108 18.63 -9.95 -10.35
C GLU A 108 18.72 -8.90 -11.48
N PRO A 109 18.87 -7.59 -11.17
CA PRO A 109 19.43 -6.68 -12.14
C PRO A 109 20.89 -7.09 -12.35
N MET A 110 21.22 -7.48 -13.58
CA MET A 110 22.59 -7.79 -13.99
C MET A 110 23.58 -6.72 -13.48
N PRO A 111 24.69 -7.09 -12.79
CA PRO A 111 25.75 -6.16 -12.48
C PRO A 111 26.76 -6.14 -13.64
N ALA A 112 26.94 -4.98 -14.28
CA ALA A 112 28.17 -4.55 -14.98
C ALA A 112 27.89 -3.20 -15.70
N GLY A 113 28.56 -2.10 -15.40
CA GLY A 113 29.69 -1.92 -14.52
C GLY A 113 30.02 -0.45 -14.27
N GLU A 114 30.79 -0.23 -13.22
CA GLU A 114 31.63 0.95 -13.07
C GLU A 114 32.71 0.95 -14.18
N PRO A 115 33.19 2.15 -14.54
CA PRO A 115 34.54 2.42 -14.10
C PRO A 115 34.61 3.69 -13.26
N SER A 116 35.20 3.50 -12.08
CA SER A 116 35.87 4.49 -11.25
C SER A 116 36.76 5.42 -12.07
N SER A 117 36.64 6.73 -11.84
CA SER A 117 37.78 7.61 -11.49
C SER A 117 37.35 9.08 -11.47
N GLY A 118 37.63 9.78 -10.37
CA GLY A 118 37.88 11.22 -10.39
C GLY A 118 37.17 12.05 -9.33
N GLU A 119 37.59 11.93 -8.07
CA GLU A 119 37.60 13.08 -7.16
C GLU A 119 38.68 14.09 -7.64
N PRO A 120 38.53 15.40 -7.39
CA PRO A 120 38.80 15.92 -6.04
C PRO A 120 37.82 17.01 -5.56
N ALA A 121 37.57 17.03 -4.25
CA ALA A 121 37.11 18.19 -3.46
C ALA A 121 38.13 19.37 -3.56
N PRO A 122 37.84 20.63 -3.16
CA PRO A 122 36.93 21.02 -2.08
C PRO A 122 36.17 22.37 -2.23
N SER A 123 35.12 22.56 -1.42
CA SER A 123 34.91 23.81 -0.69
C SER A 123 33.83 23.66 0.37
N ALA A 124 34.21 23.98 1.61
CA ALA A 124 33.33 24.24 2.74
C ALA A 124 32.26 25.27 2.39
N HIS A 125 31.14 25.31 3.13
CA HIS A 125 30.37 26.48 3.62
C HIS A 125 29.20 25.90 4.46
N VAL A 126 29.34 25.79 5.78
CA VAL A 126 28.76 26.70 6.80
C VAL A 126 27.23 26.75 6.75
N GLY A 127 26.61 26.34 7.86
CA GLY A 127 25.16 26.24 8.02
C GLY A 127 24.39 27.50 7.67
N GLN A 128 23.21 27.31 7.07
CA GLN A 128 22.21 28.35 6.90
C GLN A 128 20.86 27.87 7.43
N GLU A 129 20.38 28.61 8.42
CA GLU A 129 19.01 28.61 8.91
C GLU A 129 18.00 28.87 7.78
N PRO A 130 16.77 28.33 7.86
CA PRO A 130 15.76 28.57 6.84
C PRO A 130 15.31 30.04 6.86
N LYS A 131 15.71 30.76 5.82
CA LYS A 131 15.34 32.15 5.53
C LYS A 131 13.82 32.26 5.28
N VAL A 132 13.08 32.77 6.25
CA VAL A 132 11.63 33.02 6.13
C VAL A 132 11.42 34.21 5.19
N VAL A 133 10.82 33.95 4.02
CA VAL A 133 10.42 35.00 3.06
C VAL A 133 9.20 35.76 3.62
N PRO A 134 9.25 37.09 3.80
CA PRO A 134 8.10 37.86 4.23
C PRO A 134 7.07 37.94 3.10
N GLY A 135 5.81 37.56 3.36
CA GLY A 135 4.67 37.84 2.46
C GLY A 135 3.90 36.64 1.89
N THR A 136 4.24 35.39 2.21
CA THR A 136 3.57 34.18 1.66
C THR A 136 2.64 33.45 2.64
N ARG A 137 2.24 34.09 3.75
CA ARG A 137 1.37 33.46 4.76
C ARG A 137 -0.11 33.73 4.46
N LYS A 138 -0.88 32.67 4.20
CA LYS A 138 -2.35 32.71 4.13
C LYS A 138 -2.93 33.34 5.41
N PRO A 139 -3.98 34.19 5.33
CA PRO A 139 -4.48 34.98 6.46
C PRO A 139 -5.07 34.18 7.62
N ASN A 140 -5.36 32.88 7.44
CA ASN A 140 -5.96 32.05 8.49
C ASN A 140 -4.94 31.29 9.37
N ARG A 141 -3.64 31.59 9.24
CA ARG A 141 -2.61 30.86 10.00
C ARG A 141 -2.52 31.25 11.48
N ASP A 142 -3.01 32.43 11.85
CA ASP A 142 -2.96 32.93 13.23
C ASP A 142 -4.31 32.86 13.95
N ARG A 143 -5.30 32.15 13.37
CA ARG A 143 -6.58 31.89 14.05
C ARG A 143 -6.36 30.79 15.08
N ILE A 144 -5.93 31.18 16.28
CA ILE A 144 -5.92 30.32 17.46
C ILE A 144 -7.38 30.03 17.79
N VAL A 145 -7.86 28.85 17.37
CA VAL A 145 -9.10 28.27 17.85
C VAL A 145 -8.75 27.66 19.20
N THR A 146 -9.02 28.39 20.27
CA THR A 146 -8.97 27.83 21.62
C THR A 146 -10.22 26.96 21.77
N PRO A 147 -10.13 25.63 21.92
CA PRO A 147 -11.30 24.81 22.24
C PRO A 147 -11.69 25.15 23.68
N ASP A 148 -12.90 25.69 23.88
CA ASP A 148 -13.38 26.11 25.20
C ASP A 148 -13.84 24.94 26.08
N GLU A 149 -13.94 23.71 25.55
CA GLU A 149 -14.39 22.53 26.30
C GLU A 149 -13.57 21.29 25.92
N PRO A 150 -13.18 20.45 26.88
CA PRO A 150 -12.57 19.15 26.58
C PRO A 150 -13.59 18.30 25.83
N ASP A 151 -13.19 17.79 24.68
CA ASP A 151 -14.02 16.87 23.91
C ASP A 151 -14.08 15.48 24.57
N ASP A 152 -14.95 14.62 24.07
CA ASP A 152 -15.11 13.25 24.59
C ASP A 152 -13.80 12.45 24.53
N ASP A 153 -12.93 12.79 23.57
CA ASP A 153 -11.61 12.18 23.42
C ASP A 153 -10.66 12.65 24.54
N ASP A 154 -10.64 13.94 24.87
CA ASP A 154 -9.88 14.50 25.99
C ASP A 154 -10.28 13.86 27.32
N LEU A 155 -11.59 13.64 27.54
CA LEU A 155 -12.10 12.96 28.73
C LEU A 155 -11.67 11.48 28.77
N TYR A 156 -11.71 10.81 27.62
CA TYR A 156 -11.29 9.41 27.49
C TYR A 156 -9.79 9.23 27.83
N TYR A 157 -8.92 10.12 27.37
CA TYR A 157 -7.49 10.03 27.67
C TYR A 157 -7.17 10.43 29.12
N GLN A 158 -7.90 11.38 29.70
CA GLN A 158 -7.78 11.73 31.12
C GLN A 158 -8.17 10.58 32.04
N ASP A 159 -9.27 9.90 31.76
CA ASP A 159 -9.72 8.72 32.52
C ASP A 159 -8.64 7.61 32.52
N ARG A 160 -8.00 7.38 31.38
CA ARG A 160 -6.92 6.38 31.27
C ARG A 160 -5.62 6.78 31.97
N ARG A 161 -5.25 8.06 31.97
CA ARG A 161 -4.14 8.56 32.79
C ARG A 161 -4.43 8.39 34.28
N ASN A 162 -5.64 8.75 34.72
CA ASN A 162 -6.05 8.59 36.12
C ASN A 162 -6.09 7.14 36.57
N LYS A 163 -6.42 6.20 35.66
CA LYS A 163 -6.40 4.76 35.91
C LYS A 163 -5.01 4.13 35.79
N GLY A 164 -3.98 4.90 35.41
CA GLY A 164 -2.59 4.42 35.28
C GLY A 164 -2.32 3.58 34.03
N TRP A 165 -3.17 3.69 33.00
CA TRP A 165 -3.07 2.92 31.75
C TRP A 165 -2.29 3.67 30.67
N LEU A 166 -2.21 5.00 30.79
CA LEU A 166 -1.32 5.86 30.00
C LEU A 166 -0.32 6.54 30.94
N GLN A 167 0.98 6.41 30.65
CA GLN A 167 2.06 7.10 31.34
C GLN A 167 2.73 8.12 30.40
#